data_AF-A0A7D9DHZ9-F1
#
_entry.id   AF-A0A7D9DHZ9-F1
#
_cell.length_a   1.000
_cell.length_b   1.000
_cell.length_c   1.000
_cell.angle_alpha   90.00
_cell.angle_beta   90.00
_cell.angle_gamma   90.00
#
_symmetry.space_group_name_H-M   'P 1'
#
loop_
_entity.id
_entity.type
_entity.pdbx_description
1 polymer ?
#
loop_
_entity_poly.entity_id
_entity_poly.type
_entity_poly.pdbx_seq_one_letter_code
_entity_poly.pdbx_strand_id
1 'polypeptide(L)'
;MTRMRLAAHPISYLVGVKPEWGTGTISVTIKRIEKVDKALQNLVSHPKTSARKLSSAVGMIISIVPVMGSLTRIMTHHCQKLIACSPSWDSLFDLDRYCILELEFWQSNLKTVNCRSFTPKPAATKTFFSDASQLAIASATHSGDGKLIAHRMFAELERAESPTFRELAAIKFTLEAFEPALQHSKVKWFTDSQAAAKIIQVGSMTFNLHQMAFAVFSICLKARIELDIQWIPRSLNEKANYLSNMID
;
A
#
# COMPACT_ATOMS: atom_id res chain seq x y z
N MET A 1 42.15 24.58 -29.44
CA MET A 1 41.81 23.77 -28.24
C MET A 1 40.31 23.60 -28.16
N THR A 2 39.80 22.53 -28.75
CA THR A 2 38.36 22.24 -28.86
C THR A 2 37.94 21.46 -27.62
N ARG A 3 37.11 22.06 -26.76
CA ARG A 3 36.51 21.35 -25.60
C ARG A 3 35.60 20.24 -26.13
N MET A 4 36.06 19.00 -26.00
CA MET A 4 35.25 17.80 -26.21
C MET A 4 34.13 17.81 -25.16
N ARG A 5 32.89 18.06 -25.59
CA ARG A 5 31.70 17.79 -24.75
C ARG A 5 31.62 16.27 -24.61
N LEU A 6 31.99 15.76 -23.44
CA LEU A 6 31.60 14.41 -23.02
C LEU A 6 30.08 14.37 -23.00
N ALA A 7 29.48 13.74 -24.01
CA ALA A 7 28.08 13.36 -23.97
C ALA A 7 27.94 12.33 -22.85
N ALA A 8 27.50 12.77 -21.67
CA ALA A 8 27.03 11.86 -20.65
C ALA A 8 25.76 11.19 -21.19
N HIS A 9 25.90 10.03 -21.81
CA HIS A 9 24.77 9.14 -22.03
C HIS A 9 24.27 8.74 -20.64
N PRO A 10 23.09 9.19 -20.20
CA PRO A 10 22.54 8.72 -18.94
C PRO A 10 22.37 7.22 -19.10
N ILE A 11 22.79 6.45 -18.10
CA ILE A 11 22.43 5.03 -17.99
C ILE A 11 20.91 4.98 -18.00
N SER A 12 20.34 4.74 -19.18
CA SER A 12 18.94 5.04 -19.47
C SER A 12 17.99 3.96 -18.96
N TYR A 13 18.53 2.82 -18.54
CA TYR A 13 17.78 1.69 -18.05
C TYR A 13 18.58 0.93 -16.98
N LEU A 14 18.07 0.92 -15.74
CA LEU A 14 18.36 -0.15 -14.80
C LEU A 14 17.30 -1.23 -15.05
N VAL A 15 17.65 -2.30 -15.75
CA VAL A 15 16.83 -3.51 -16.04
C VAL A 15 15.30 -3.27 -15.94
N GLY A 16 14.74 -2.61 -16.95
CA GLY A 16 13.30 -2.39 -17.08
C GLY A 16 12.69 -1.28 -16.20
N VAL A 17 13.51 -0.45 -15.58
CA VAL A 17 13.15 0.82 -14.91
C VAL A 17 13.79 1.98 -15.66
N LYS A 18 13.00 3.01 -15.95
CA LYS A 18 13.40 4.27 -16.60
C LYS A 18 13.45 5.38 -15.55
N PRO A 19 14.64 5.92 -15.23
CA PRO A 19 14.75 7.16 -14.47
C PRO A 19 14.45 8.38 -15.35
N GLU A 20 13.71 9.34 -14.80
CA GLU A 20 13.45 10.66 -15.36
C GLU A 20 14.11 11.69 -14.45
N TRP A 21 15.34 12.07 -14.80
CA TRP A 21 16.21 12.89 -13.95
C TRP A 21 15.68 14.31 -13.75
N GLY A 22 15.00 14.87 -14.75
CA GLY A 22 14.44 16.23 -14.68
C GLY A 22 13.31 16.36 -13.65
N THR A 23 12.53 15.29 -13.43
CA THR A 23 11.43 15.26 -12.46
C THR A 23 11.81 14.54 -11.16
N GLY A 24 12.95 13.83 -11.14
CA GLY A 24 13.35 13.03 -9.99
C GLY A 24 12.46 11.81 -9.76
N THR A 25 11.97 11.20 -10.84
CA THR A 25 11.03 10.05 -10.77
C THR A 25 11.58 8.82 -11.48
N ILE A 26 11.18 7.64 -11.05
CA ILE A 26 11.41 6.36 -11.72
C ILE A 26 10.08 5.75 -12.14
N SER A 27 10.07 5.09 -13.29
CA SER A 27 8.92 4.35 -13.83
C SER A 27 9.36 3.03 -14.44
N VAL A 28 8.48 2.04 -14.48
CA VAL A 28 8.68 0.80 -15.23
C VAL A 28 8.50 1.11 -16.72
N THR A 29 9.28 0.46 -17.57
CA THR A 29 9.14 0.65 -19.02
C THR A 29 7.74 0.24 -19.52
N ILE A 30 7.19 0.99 -20.47
CA ILE A 30 5.86 0.73 -21.04
C ILE A 30 5.75 -0.71 -21.57
N LYS A 31 6.77 -1.19 -22.29
CA LYS A 31 6.84 -2.58 -22.78
C LYS A 31 6.65 -3.63 -21.68
N ARG A 32 7.18 -3.37 -20.48
CA ARG A 32 7.06 -4.28 -19.34
C ARG A 32 5.70 -4.16 -18.67
N ILE A 33 5.15 -2.94 -18.57
CA ILE A 33 3.77 -2.72 -18.13
C ILE A 33 2.78 -3.46 -19.04
N GLU A 34 2.90 -3.34 -20.36
CA GLU A 34 2.05 -4.04 -21.34
C GLU A 34 2.18 -5.56 -21.22
N LYS A 35 3.38 -6.07 -20.97
CA LYS A 35 3.61 -7.50 -20.73
C LYS A 35 2.88 -7.99 -19.49
N VAL A 36 2.94 -7.24 -18.39
CA VAL A 36 2.22 -7.57 -17.14
C VAL A 36 0.71 -7.49 -17.37
N ASP A 37 0.22 -6.41 -17.98
CA ASP A 37 -1.20 -6.20 -18.30
C ASP A 37 -1.78 -7.36 -19.14
N LYS A 38 -1.06 -7.79 -20.18
CA LYS A 38 -1.45 -8.95 -20.99
C LYS A 38 -1.50 -10.25 -20.17
N ALA A 39 -0.55 -10.46 -19.25
CA ALA A 39 -0.56 -11.63 -18.38
C ALA A 39 -1.77 -11.62 -17.43
N LEU A 40 -2.13 -10.45 -16.90
CA LEU A 40 -3.30 -10.27 -16.03
C LEU A 40 -4.61 -10.50 -16.78
N GLN A 41 -4.78 -9.89 -17.96
CA GLN A 41 -5.95 -10.07 -18.82
C GLN A 41 -6.20 -11.54 -19.12
N ASN A 42 -5.14 -12.31 -19.41
CA ASN A 42 -5.25 -13.74 -19.66
C ASN A 42 -5.74 -14.52 -18.43
N LEU A 43 -5.24 -14.19 -17.23
CA LEU A 43 -5.64 -14.87 -15.99
C LEU A 43 -7.06 -14.50 -15.56
N VAL A 44 -7.44 -13.23 -15.65
CA VAL A 44 -8.79 -12.77 -15.30
C VAL A 44 -9.84 -13.34 -16.25
N SER A 45 -9.52 -13.42 -17.56
CA SER A 45 -10.44 -14.00 -18.56
C SER A 45 -10.57 -15.53 -18.46
N HIS A 46 -9.59 -16.20 -17.85
CA HIS A 46 -9.55 -17.66 -17.72
C HIS A 46 -9.31 -18.05 -16.26
N PRO A 47 -10.37 -18.11 -15.44
CA PRO A 47 -10.23 -18.36 -13.99
C PRO A 47 -9.63 -19.74 -13.68
N LYS A 48 -9.62 -20.68 -14.63
CA LYS A 48 -8.83 -21.91 -14.54
C LYS A 48 -7.41 -21.69 -15.04
N THR A 49 -6.44 -21.80 -14.13
CA THR A 49 -5.02 -21.60 -14.42
C THR A 49 -4.15 -22.64 -13.72
N SER A 50 -2.86 -22.64 -14.01
CA SER A 50 -1.86 -23.45 -13.30
C SER A 50 -1.00 -22.59 -12.38
N ALA A 51 -0.39 -23.21 -11.37
CA ALA A 51 0.54 -22.52 -10.48
C ALA A 51 1.71 -21.90 -11.26
N ARG A 52 2.18 -22.54 -12.34
CA ARG A 52 3.22 -22.01 -13.23
C ARG A 52 2.78 -20.70 -13.90
N LYS A 53 1.56 -20.67 -14.44
CA LYS A 53 1.01 -19.47 -15.10
C LYS A 53 0.80 -18.33 -14.09
N LEU A 54 0.18 -18.63 -12.93
CA LEU A 54 -0.05 -17.67 -11.87
C LEU A 54 1.28 -17.12 -11.31
N SER A 55 2.25 -17.99 -11.03
CA SER A 55 3.58 -17.61 -10.53
C SER A 55 4.35 -16.75 -11.53
N SER A 56 4.19 -16.98 -12.83
CA SER A 56 4.78 -16.14 -13.86
C SER A 56 4.25 -14.71 -13.78
N ALA A 57 2.93 -14.53 -13.69
CA ALA A 57 2.32 -13.20 -13.57
C ALA A 57 2.68 -12.51 -12.24
N VAL A 58 2.61 -13.23 -11.12
CA VAL A 58 3.02 -12.75 -9.79
C VAL A 58 4.50 -12.33 -9.81
N GLY A 59 5.37 -13.14 -10.41
CA GLY A 59 6.79 -12.82 -10.57
C GLY A 59 7.01 -11.53 -11.37
N MET A 60 6.22 -11.30 -12.42
CA MET A 60 6.27 -10.04 -13.17
C MET A 60 5.86 -8.84 -12.30
N ILE A 61 4.83 -8.96 -11.47
CA ILE A 61 4.42 -7.91 -10.52
C ILE A 61 5.49 -7.67 -9.44
N ILE A 62 6.03 -8.72 -8.83
CA ILE A 62 7.08 -8.58 -7.81
C ILE A 62 8.31 -7.87 -8.40
N SER A 63 8.62 -8.18 -9.65
CA SER A 63 9.79 -7.61 -10.33
C SER A 63 9.72 -6.10 -10.58
N ILE A 64 8.55 -5.45 -10.40
CA ILE A 64 8.37 -3.99 -10.49
C ILE A 64 8.40 -3.29 -9.12
N VAL A 65 8.84 -3.99 -8.05
CA VAL A 65 9.04 -3.46 -6.70
C VAL A 65 9.87 -2.18 -6.60
N PRO A 66 10.88 -1.88 -7.45
CA PRO A 66 11.63 -0.63 -7.31
C PRO A 66 10.75 0.62 -7.46
N VAL A 67 9.71 0.53 -8.30
CA VAL A 67 8.76 1.61 -8.55
C VAL A 67 7.55 1.50 -7.63
N MET A 68 6.97 0.30 -7.49
CA MET A 68 5.69 0.12 -6.79
C MET A 68 5.82 -0.14 -5.29
N GLY A 69 7.02 -0.38 -4.77
CA GLY A 69 7.26 -0.62 -3.34
C GLY A 69 6.58 -1.89 -2.80
N SER A 70 6.23 -1.89 -1.51
CA SER A 70 5.62 -3.04 -0.82
C SER A 70 4.29 -3.47 -1.42
N LEU A 71 3.61 -2.59 -2.17
CA LEU A 71 2.34 -2.86 -2.82
C LEU A 71 2.40 -4.13 -3.69
N THR A 72 3.53 -4.38 -4.38
CA THR A 72 3.72 -5.59 -5.21
C THR A 72 3.51 -6.87 -4.43
N ARG A 73 3.98 -6.91 -3.17
CA ARG A 73 3.89 -8.08 -2.31
C ARG A 73 2.52 -8.19 -1.67
N ILE A 74 1.98 -7.07 -1.21
CA ILE A 74 0.68 -7.01 -0.54
C ILE A 74 -0.40 -7.45 -1.52
N MET A 75 -0.40 -6.91 -2.73
CA MET A 75 -1.42 -7.17 -3.75
C MET A 75 -1.12 -8.41 -4.60
N THR A 76 -0.28 -9.31 -4.11
CA THR A 76 -0.10 -10.65 -4.69
C THR A 76 -0.08 -11.72 -3.60
N HIS A 77 -0.48 -11.38 -2.38
CA HIS A 77 -0.29 -12.21 -1.21
C HIS A 77 -1.17 -13.47 -1.25
N HIS A 78 -2.43 -13.33 -1.65
CA HIS A 78 -3.33 -14.47 -1.86
C HIS A 78 -2.91 -15.29 -3.08
N CYS A 79 -2.47 -14.65 -4.17
CA CYS A 79 -1.93 -15.37 -5.32
C CYS A 79 -0.71 -16.22 -4.94
N GLN A 80 0.22 -15.68 -4.14
CA GLN A 80 1.38 -16.40 -3.62
C GLN A 80 0.97 -17.57 -2.72
N LYS A 81 -0.02 -17.38 -1.85
CA LYS A 81 -0.56 -18.45 -1.01
C LYS A 81 -1.14 -19.58 -1.86
N LEU A 82 -1.93 -19.25 -2.88
CA LEU A 82 -2.54 -20.24 -3.77
C LEU A 82 -1.47 -21.01 -4.56
N ILE A 83 -0.42 -20.35 -5.03
CA ILE A 83 0.74 -20.99 -5.65
C ILE A 83 1.40 -21.98 -4.67
N ALA A 84 1.67 -21.54 -3.43
CA ALA A 84 2.35 -22.35 -2.43
C ALA A 84 1.54 -23.57 -1.98
N CYS A 85 0.21 -23.48 -1.99
CA CYS A 85 -0.68 -24.59 -1.67
C CYS A 85 -0.93 -25.53 -2.86
N SER A 86 -0.46 -25.20 -4.07
CA SER A 86 -0.72 -26.01 -5.26
C SER A 86 0.06 -27.34 -5.19
N PRO A 87 -0.61 -28.49 -5.44
CA PRO A 87 0.05 -29.80 -5.38
C PRO A 87 1.02 -30.04 -6.56
N SER A 88 0.85 -29.31 -7.66
CA SER A 88 1.69 -29.40 -8.86
C SER A 88 1.79 -28.04 -9.56
N TRP A 89 2.86 -27.85 -10.35
CA TRP A 89 3.07 -26.65 -11.15
C TRP A 89 2.11 -26.54 -12.33
N ASP A 90 1.68 -27.68 -12.86
CA ASP A 90 0.96 -27.77 -14.15
C ASP A 90 -0.48 -28.27 -13.99
N SER A 91 -0.88 -28.70 -12.79
CA SER A 91 -2.29 -28.97 -12.49
C SER A 91 -3.12 -27.69 -12.59
N LEU A 92 -4.28 -27.79 -13.23
CA LEU A 92 -5.22 -26.68 -13.33
C LEU A 92 -6.07 -26.59 -12.05
N PHE A 93 -6.29 -25.37 -11.59
CA PHE A 93 -7.20 -25.03 -10.50
C PHE A 93 -7.95 -23.74 -10.79
N ASP A 94 -9.09 -23.57 -10.15
CA ASP A 94 -9.85 -22.32 -10.17
C ASP A 94 -9.19 -21.29 -9.26
N LEU A 95 -9.00 -20.07 -9.77
CA LEU A 95 -8.62 -18.92 -8.96
C LEU A 95 -9.75 -18.61 -7.98
N ASP A 96 -9.40 -18.54 -6.70
CA ASP A 96 -10.36 -18.05 -5.71
C ASP A 96 -10.67 -16.56 -5.95
N ARG A 97 -11.80 -16.11 -5.38
CA ARG A 97 -12.24 -14.72 -5.48
C ARG A 97 -11.17 -13.74 -5.00
N TYR A 98 -10.29 -14.15 -4.09
CA TYR A 98 -9.26 -13.29 -3.50
C TYR A 98 -8.12 -13.03 -4.48
N CYS A 99 -7.66 -14.07 -5.16
CA CYS A 99 -6.71 -13.95 -6.26
C CYS A 99 -7.28 -13.09 -7.37
N ILE A 100 -8.56 -13.26 -7.71
CA ILE A 100 -9.23 -12.44 -8.73
C ILE A 100 -9.20 -10.96 -8.32
N LEU A 101 -9.57 -10.61 -7.09
CA LEU A 101 -9.51 -9.23 -6.59
C LEU A 101 -8.11 -8.62 -6.66
N GLU A 102 -7.07 -9.38 -6.30
CA GLU A 102 -5.68 -8.94 -6.42
C GLU A 102 -5.27 -8.69 -7.88
N LEU A 103 -5.64 -9.59 -8.80
CA LEU A 103 -5.33 -9.47 -10.23
C LEU A 103 -6.08 -8.29 -10.87
N GLU A 104 -7.36 -8.10 -10.55
CA GLU A 104 -8.18 -6.98 -11.01
C GLU A 104 -7.66 -5.62 -10.49
N PHE A 105 -7.17 -5.59 -9.24
CA PHE A 105 -6.50 -4.40 -8.72
C PHE A 105 -5.31 -4.03 -9.59
N TRP A 106 -4.43 -4.97 -9.91
CA TRP A 106 -3.28 -4.68 -10.76
C TRP A 106 -3.73 -4.24 -12.14
N GLN A 107 -4.68 -4.94 -12.76
CA GLN A 107 -5.18 -4.58 -14.09
C GLN A 107 -5.72 -3.13 -14.12
N SER A 108 -6.40 -2.70 -13.06
CA SER A 108 -7.01 -1.37 -12.96
C SER A 108 -5.99 -0.26 -12.64
N ASN A 109 -4.91 -0.58 -11.93
CA ASN A 109 -4.01 0.43 -11.35
C ASN A 109 -2.62 0.46 -11.97
N LEU A 110 -2.20 -0.59 -12.69
CA LEU A 110 -0.81 -0.79 -13.14
C LEU A 110 -0.22 0.42 -13.88
N LYS A 111 -1.02 1.08 -14.75
CA LYS A 111 -0.60 2.27 -15.50
C LYS A 111 -0.57 3.52 -14.63
N THR A 112 -1.60 3.70 -13.80
CA THR A 112 -1.77 4.87 -12.92
C THR A 112 -0.67 4.95 -11.86
N VAL A 113 -0.22 3.81 -11.37
CA VAL A 113 0.75 3.72 -10.28
C VAL A 113 2.21 3.68 -10.75
N ASN A 114 2.44 3.72 -12.07
CA ASN A 114 3.75 3.55 -12.68
C ASN A 114 4.65 4.81 -12.60
N CYS A 115 4.78 5.39 -11.42
CA CYS A 115 5.67 6.51 -11.17
C CYS A 115 5.98 6.61 -9.68
N ARG A 116 7.27 6.68 -9.33
CA ARG A 116 7.74 6.92 -7.97
C ARG A 116 8.76 8.05 -7.94
N SER A 117 8.57 9.02 -7.05
CA SER A 117 9.56 10.05 -6.76
C SER A 117 10.72 9.44 -5.97
N PHE A 118 11.96 9.72 -6.36
CA PHE A 118 13.16 9.43 -5.55
C PHE A 118 13.84 10.71 -5.05
N THR A 119 13.35 11.88 -5.48
CA THR A 119 13.67 13.14 -4.84
C THR A 119 12.95 13.22 -3.48
N PRO A 120 13.66 13.62 -2.41
CA PRO A 120 13.01 13.94 -1.14
C PRO A 120 12.11 15.16 -1.38
N LYS A 121 10.80 14.93 -1.47
CA LYS A 121 9.86 16.03 -1.40
C LYS A 121 9.87 16.55 0.04
N PRO A 122 9.90 17.88 0.28
CA PRO A 122 9.45 18.43 1.54
C PRO A 122 7.93 18.24 1.63
N ALA A 123 7.50 16.99 1.76
CA ALA A 123 6.11 16.69 2.06
C ALA A 123 5.91 17.07 3.52
N ALA A 124 4.94 17.95 3.79
CA ALA A 124 4.48 18.20 5.15
C ALA A 124 4.19 16.83 5.79
N THR A 125 5.03 16.43 6.75
CA THR A 125 4.88 15.14 7.41
C THR A 125 3.82 15.32 8.48
N LYS A 126 2.65 14.73 8.27
CA LYS A 126 1.56 14.77 9.24
C LYS A 126 1.64 13.52 10.10
N THR A 127 1.77 13.72 11.41
CA THR A 127 1.95 12.63 12.38
C THR A 127 0.62 12.32 13.05
N PHE A 128 0.12 11.11 12.88
CA PHE A 128 -1.13 10.66 13.47
C PHE A 128 -0.88 9.66 14.60
N PHE A 129 -1.69 9.79 15.63
CA PHE A 129 -1.86 8.81 16.69
C PHE A 129 -3.30 8.33 16.66
N SER A 130 -3.49 7.03 16.79
CA SER A 130 -4.81 6.43 16.87
C SER A 130 -4.91 5.48 18.05
N ASP A 131 -6.11 5.39 18.59
CA ASP A 131 -6.51 4.37 19.55
C ASP A 131 -7.89 3.85 19.15
N ALA A 132 -8.03 2.54 18.99
CA ALA A 132 -9.31 1.90 18.75
C ALA A 132 -9.75 1.13 20.00
N SER A 133 -10.78 1.66 20.66
CA SER A 133 -11.42 0.97 21.78
C SER A 133 -12.38 -0.12 21.29
N GLN A 134 -13.07 -0.78 22.21
CA GLN A 134 -14.15 -1.70 21.86
C GLN A 134 -15.39 -0.99 21.30
N LEU A 135 -15.55 0.32 21.54
CA LEU A 135 -16.77 1.07 21.23
C LEU A 135 -16.59 2.11 20.13
N ALA A 136 -15.42 2.72 20.06
CA ALA A 136 -15.16 3.87 19.21
C ALA A 136 -13.70 3.93 18.73
N ILE A 137 -13.52 4.66 17.63
CA ILE A 137 -12.23 5.08 17.09
C ILE A 137 -12.00 6.53 17.49
N ALA A 138 -10.77 6.85 17.90
CA ALA A 138 -10.26 8.21 17.91
C ALA A 138 -8.88 8.29 17.24
N SER A 139 -8.67 9.36 16.47
CA SER A 139 -7.38 9.70 15.89
C SER A 139 -7.15 11.20 15.94
N ALA A 140 -5.92 11.59 16.22
CA ALA A 140 -5.52 12.98 16.28
C ALA A 140 -4.18 13.19 15.58
N THR A 141 -4.02 14.37 14.98
CA THR A 141 -2.72 14.89 14.56
C THR A 141 -2.55 16.33 15.03
N HIS A 142 -1.30 16.68 15.32
CA HIS A 142 -0.87 18.05 15.55
C HIS A 142 0.07 18.41 14.39
N SER A 143 -0.40 19.23 13.46
CA SER A 143 0.42 19.81 12.39
C SER A 143 0.53 21.31 12.63
N GLY A 144 1.58 21.97 12.14
CA GLY A 144 1.70 23.43 12.19
C GLY A 144 0.54 24.21 11.53
N ASP A 145 -0.36 23.49 10.85
CA ASP A 145 -1.59 24.00 10.22
C ASP A 145 -2.84 23.85 11.12
N GLY A 146 -2.70 23.34 12.34
CA GLY A 146 -3.79 23.07 13.28
C GLY A 146 -3.95 21.60 13.66
N LYS A 147 -4.86 21.35 14.60
CA LYS A 147 -5.20 20.03 15.14
C LYS A 147 -6.30 19.39 14.28
N LEU A 148 -6.05 18.20 13.71
CA LEU A 148 -7.11 17.42 13.08
C LEU A 148 -7.51 16.29 14.01
N ILE A 149 -8.80 16.19 14.31
CA ILE A 149 -9.37 15.16 15.20
C ILE A 149 -10.48 14.45 14.44
N ALA A 150 -10.39 13.13 14.32
CA ALA A 150 -11.47 12.30 13.81
C ALA A 150 -11.86 11.27 14.86
N HIS A 151 -13.16 11.17 15.13
CA HIS A 151 -13.70 10.16 16.01
C HIS A 151 -15.03 9.64 15.45
N ARG A 152 -15.33 8.36 15.69
CA ARG A 152 -16.65 7.78 15.43
C ARG A 152 -16.89 6.56 16.30
N MET A 153 -18.17 6.26 16.51
CA MET A 153 -18.56 4.97 17.08
C MET A 153 -18.40 3.86 16.04
N PHE A 154 -18.03 2.67 16.50
CA PHE A 154 -18.05 1.47 15.66
C PHE A 154 -19.50 1.02 15.43
N ALA A 155 -19.80 0.57 14.21
CA ALA A 155 -21.04 -0.15 13.95
C ALA A 155 -21.03 -1.50 14.70
N GLU A 156 -22.19 -2.09 14.95
CA GLU A 156 -22.31 -3.34 15.70
C GLU A 156 -21.46 -4.48 15.12
N LEU A 157 -21.42 -4.61 13.79
CA LEU A 157 -20.59 -5.59 13.09
C LEU A 157 -19.09 -5.33 13.31
N GLU A 158 -18.65 -4.07 13.29
CA GLU A 158 -17.24 -3.72 13.53
C GLU A 158 -16.85 -3.91 14.99
N ARG A 159 -17.78 -3.74 15.94
CA ARG A 159 -17.56 -4.02 17.36
C ARG A 159 -17.32 -5.51 17.61
N ALA A 160 -18.02 -6.38 16.87
CA ALA A 160 -17.89 -7.83 16.98
C ALA A 160 -16.59 -8.39 16.35
N GLU A 161 -15.90 -7.58 15.53
CA GLU A 161 -14.66 -7.99 14.88
C GLU A 161 -13.44 -8.01 15.84
N SER A 162 -12.32 -8.52 15.34
CA SER A 162 -11.08 -8.59 16.14
C SER A 162 -10.52 -7.20 16.50
N PRO A 163 -9.76 -7.05 17.60
CA PRO A 163 -9.07 -5.80 17.92
C PRO A 163 -8.18 -5.30 16.78
N THR A 164 -7.47 -6.20 16.09
CA THR A 164 -6.65 -5.85 14.93
C THR A 164 -7.48 -5.30 13.77
N PHE A 165 -8.67 -5.86 13.53
CA PHE A 165 -9.59 -5.31 12.52
C PHE A 165 -10.01 -3.89 12.88
N ARG A 166 -10.39 -3.64 14.14
CA ARG A 166 -10.78 -2.31 14.63
C ARG A 166 -9.67 -1.27 14.49
N GLU A 167 -8.42 -1.67 14.75
CA GLU A 167 -7.24 -0.83 14.51
C GLU A 167 -7.04 -0.49 13.03
N LEU A 168 -7.18 -1.46 12.12
CA LEU A 168 -7.13 -1.20 10.68
C LEU A 168 -8.31 -0.32 10.22
N ALA A 169 -9.49 -0.48 10.83
CA ALA A 169 -10.66 0.35 10.58
C ALA A 169 -10.47 1.79 11.07
N ALA A 170 -9.73 1.99 12.15
CA ALA A 170 -9.30 3.31 12.59
C ALA A 170 -8.42 4.00 11.54
N ILE A 171 -7.37 3.32 11.09
CA ILE A 171 -6.47 3.82 10.05
C ILE A 171 -7.25 4.20 8.79
N LYS A 172 -8.09 3.29 8.30
CA LYS A 172 -8.94 3.52 7.12
C LYS A 172 -9.82 4.75 7.30
N PHE A 173 -10.57 4.82 8.40
CA PHE A 173 -11.51 5.90 8.67
C PHE A 173 -10.83 7.27 8.71
N THR A 174 -9.70 7.39 9.41
CA THR A 174 -8.97 8.65 9.52
C THR A 174 -8.41 9.11 8.18
N LEU A 175 -7.88 8.18 7.38
CA LEU A 175 -7.38 8.50 6.04
C LEU A 175 -8.51 8.97 5.11
N GLU A 176 -9.71 8.38 5.22
CA GLU A 176 -10.90 8.84 4.48
C GLU A 176 -11.37 10.21 4.96
N ALA A 177 -11.47 10.41 6.27
CA ALA A 177 -11.94 11.66 6.87
C ALA A 177 -11.04 12.86 6.51
N PHE A 178 -9.74 12.63 6.40
CA PHE A 178 -8.76 13.67 6.10
C PHE A 178 -8.18 13.58 4.69
N GLU A 179 -8.75 12.79 3.79
CA GLU A 179 -8.21 12.61 2.43
C GLU A 179 -7.84 13.96 1.76
N PRO A 180 -8.72 15.00 1.76
CA PRO A 180 -8.38 16.28 1.14
C PRO A 180 -7.16 16.98 1.75
N ALA A 181 -6.98 16.86 3.07
CA ALA A 181 -5.88 17.48 3.81
C ALA A 181 -4.58 16.67 3.75
N LEU A 182 -4.67 15.38 3.37
CA LEU A 182 -3.54 14.45 3.29
C LEU A 182 -3.04 14.26 1.85
N GLN A 183 -3.68 14.82 0.84
CA GLN A 183 -3.25 14.65 -0.55
C GLN A 183 -1.78 15.03 -0.74
N HIS A 184 -1.04 14.15 -1.43
CA HIS A 184 0.37 14.33 -1.73
C HIS A 184 1.31 14.46 -0.50
N SER A 185 0.83 14.07 0.69
CA SER A 185 1.58 14.18 1.94
C SER A 185 2.29 12.88 2.33
N LYS A 186 3.23 13.00 3.27
CA LYS A 186 3.76 11.87 4.02
C LYS A 186 3.01 11.78 5.34
N VAL A 187 2.45 10.63 5.63
CA VAL A 187 1.72 10.37 6.88
C VAL A 187 2.56 9.43 7.73
N LYS A 188 3.03 9.92 8.87
CA LYS A 188 3.65 9.08 9.89
C LYS A 188 2.57 8.61 10.85
N TRP A 189 2.36 7.31 10.94
CA TRP A 189 1.29 6.73 11.73
C TRP A 189 1.84 5.92 12.89
N PHE A 190 1.40 6.23 14.10
CA PHE A 190 1.72 5.47 15.29
C PHE A 190 0.49 4.71 15.80
N THR A 191 0.66 3.41 16.03
CA THR A 191 -0.36 2.51 16.59
C THR A 191 0.26 1.65 17.69
N ASP A 192 -0.53 1.29 18.70
CA ASP A 192 -0.12 0.31 19.72
C ASP A 192 -0.39 -1.15 19.29
N SER A 193 -0.94 -1.36 18.10
CA SER A 193 -1.19 -2.67 17.51
C SER A 193 -0.08 -3.12 16.57
N GLN A 194 0.80 -4.00 17.07
CA GLN A 194 1.86 -4.62 16.27
C GLN A 194 1.30 -5.34 15.04
N ALA A 195 0.17 -6.02 15.22
CA ALA A 195 -0.49 -6.76 14.16
C ALA A 195 -0.99 -5.81 13.05
N ALA A 196 -1.64 -4.70 13.41
CA ALA A 196 -2.11 -3.73 12.41
C ALA A 196 -0.94 -3.09 11.65
N ALA A 197 0.12 -2.66 12.36
CA ALA A 197 1.33 -2.12 11.74
C ALA A 197 1.96 -3.12 10.75
N LYS A 198 2.05 -4.40 11.16
CA LYS A 198 2.60 -5.45 10.30
C LYS A 198 1.74 -5.70 9.07
N ILE A 199 0.42 -5.77 9.25
CA ILE A 199 -0.54 -6.06 8.17
C ILE A 199 -0.54 -4.95 7.12
N ILE A 200 -0.44 -3.68 7.52
CA ILE A 200 -0.23 -2.60 6.54
C ILE A 200 1.09 -2.82 5.80
N GLN A 201 2.18 -3.22 6.45
CA GLN A 201 3.46 -3.37 5.74
C GLN A 201 3.53 -4.58 4.79
N VAL A 202 2.88 -5.70 5.11
CA VAL A 202 3.08 -6.96 4.38
C VAL A 202 1.80 -7.68 3.94
N GLY A 203 0.62 -7.18 4.31
CA GLY A 203 -0.65 -7.86 4.10
C GLY A 203 -1.01 -8.85 5.23
N SER A 204 -2.09 -9.60 5.04
CA SER A 204 -2.63 -10.55 6.01
C SER A 204 -3.05 -11.84 5.30
N MET A 205 -2.95 -12.96 6.00
CA MET A 205 -3.53 -14.24 5.55
C MET A 205 -5.03 -14.35 5.87
N THR A 206 -5.49 -13.56 6.84
CA THR A 206 -6.90 -13.45 7.22
C THR A 206 -7.60 -12.48 6.27
N PHE A 207 -8.64 -12.96 5.61
CA PHE A 207 -9.34 -12.24 4.54
C PHE A 207 -9.85 -10.85 4.96
N ASN A 208 -10.63 -10.75 6.03
CA ASN A 208 -11.19 -9.46 6.47
C ASN A 208 -10.08 -8.43 6.76
N LEU A 209 -8.97 -8.86 7.36
CA LEU A 209 -7.82 -7.98 7.63
C LEU A 209 -7.08 -7.59 6.35
N HIS A 210 -6.96 -8.51 5.38
CA HIS A 210 -6.36 -8.20 4.10
C HIS A 210 -7.20 -7.21 3.29
N GLN A 211 -8.54 -7.36 3.32
CA GLN A 211 -9.47 -6.41 2.71
C GLN A 211 -9.36 -5.02 3.33
N MET A 212 -9.12 -4.94 4.64
CA MET A 212 -8.87 -3.65 5.31
C MET A 212 -7.54 -3.04 4.88
N ALA A 213 -6.46 -3.82 4.81
CA ALA A 213 -5.19 -3.35 4.27
C ALA A 213 -5.36 -2.84 2.84
N PHE A 214 -6.06 -3.60 1.99
CA PHE A 214 -6.39 -3.21 0.62
C PHE A 214 -7.10 -1.86 0.55
N ALA A 215 -8.11 -1.64 1.39
CA ALA A 215 -8.85 -0.39 1.44
C ALA A 215 -7.94 0.78 1.83
N VAL A 216 -7.12 0.61 2.88
CA VAL A 216 -6.11 1.60 3.30
C VAL A 216 -5.17 1.94 2.15
N PHE A 217 -4.62 0.93 1.47
CA PHE A 217 -3.73 1.14 0.33
C PHE A 217 -4.40 1.85 -0.84
N SER A 218 -5.65 1.51 -1.14
CA SER A 218 -6.41 2.15 -2.21
C SER A 218 -6.61 3.65 -1.96
N ILE A 219 -6.87 4.04 -0.72
CA ILE A 219 -6.97 5.44 -0.31
C ILE A 219 -5.62 6.13 -0.48
N CYS A 220 -4.55 5.55 0.06
CA CYS A 220 -3.21 6.12 -0.04
C CYS A 220 -2.77 6.31 -1.50
N LEU A 221 -3.08 5.33 -2.35
CA LEU A 221 -2.73 5.38 -3.76
C LEU A 221 -3.46 6.50 -4.51
N LYS A 222 -4.78 6.62 -4.31
CA LYS A 222 -5.61 7.66 -4.94
C LYS A 222 -5.17 9.06 -4.51
N ALA A 223 -4.95 9.26 -3.21
CA ALA A 223 -4.53 10.54 -2.65
C ALA A 223 -3.01 10.81 -2.78
N ARG A 224 -2.23 9.85 -3.29
CA ARG A 224 -0.76 9.84 -3.33
C ARG A 224 -0.14 10.12 -1.95
N ILE A 225 -0.67 9.47 -0.92
CA ILE A 225 -0.16 9.50 0.46
C ILE A 225 0.97 8.47 0.60
N GLU A 226 2.10 8.90 1.15
CA GLU A 226 3.14 7.99 1.63
C GLU A 226 2.89 7.66 3.10
N LEU A 227 2.30 6.48 3.36
CA LEU A 227 2.02 6.01 4.72
C LEU A 227 3.23 5.28 5.32
N ASP A 228 3.81 5.84 6.38
CA ASP A 228 4.84 5.22 7.21
C ASP A 228 4.25 4.85 8.57
N ILE A 229 3.88 3.58 8.72
CA ILE A 229 3.27 3.05 9.96
C ILE A 229 4.32 2.40 10.87
N GLN A 230 4.27 2.77 12.14
CA GLN A 230 5.19 2.32 13.18
C GLN A 230 4.40 1.87 14.42
N TRP A 231 4.76 0.70 14.91
CA TRP A 231 4.27 0.26 16.21
C TRP A 231 5.01 0.98 17.34
N ILE A 232 4.27 1.44 18.34
CA ILE A 232 4.82 1.96 19.60
C ILE A 232 4.17 1.28 20.80
N PRO A 233 4.86 1.16 21.95
CA PRO A 233 4.24 0.71 23.19
C PRO A 233 3.04 1.58 23.56
N ARG A 234 1.99 0.96 24.11
CA ARG A 234 0.76 1.64 24.53
C ARG A 234 1.00 2.85 25.45
N SER A 235 1.95 2.72 26.38
CA SER A 235 2.33 3.82 27.28
C SER A 235 2.89 5.05 26.56
N LEU A 236 3.50 4.89 25.38
CA LEU A 236 3.93 5.99 24.53
C LEU A 236 2.78 6.56 23.70
N ASN A 237 1.84 5.72 23.28
CA ASN A 237 0.64 6.16 22.56
C ASN A 237 -0.26 7.02 23.47
N GLU A 238 -0.47 6.59 24.71
CA GLU A 238 -1.23 7.36 25.71
C GLU A 238 -0.58 8.71 26.03
N LYS A 239 0.75 8.74 26.19
CA LYS A 239 1.51 9.98 26.36
C LYS A 239 1.40 10.89 25.14
N ALA A 240 1.49 10.34 23.94
CA ALA A 240 1.36 11.11 22.71
C ALA A 240 -0.06 11.66 22.52
N ASN A 241 -1.09 10.85 22.83
CA ASN A 241 -2.48 11.30 22.84
C ASN A 241 -2.69 12.43 23.85
N TYR A 242 -2.19 12.27 25.08
CA TYR A 242 -2.26 13.30 26.11
C TYR A 242 -1.53 14.59 25.68
N LEU A 243 -0.29 14.49 25.18
CA LEU A 243 0.48 15.62 24.69
C LEU A 243 -0.19 16.30 23.49
N SER A 244 -0.78 15.53 22.56
CA SER A 244 -1.53 16.08 21.43
C SER A 244 -2.78 16.85 21.86
N ASN A 245 -3.33 16.52 23.03
CA ASN A 245 -4.48 17.17 23.63
C ASN A 245 -4.13 18.35 24.54
N MET A 246 -2.87 18.49 24.97
CA MET A 246 -2.42 19.57 25.86
C MET A 246 -1.88 20.81 25.15
N ILE A 247 -1.46 20.70 23.88
CA ILE A 247 -0.91 21.84 23.11
C ILE A 247 -2.07 22.65 22.49
N ASP A 248 -3.12 22.89 23.27
CA ASP A 248 -4.24 23.79 22.92
C ASP A 248 -3.92 25.23 23.36
#